data_AF-A0A0W8G896-F1
#
_entry.id   AF-A0A0W8G896-F1
#
_cell.length_a   1.000
_cell.length_b   1.000
_cell.length_c   1.000
_cell.angle_alpha   90.00
_cell.angle_beta   90.00
_cell.angle_gamma   90.00
#
_symmetry.space_group_name_H-M   'P 1'
#
loop_
_entity.id
_entity.type
_entity.pdbx_description
1 polymer ?
#
loop_
_entity_poly.entity_id
_entity_poly.type
_entity_poly.pdbx_seq_one_letter_code
_entity_poly.pdbx_strand_id
1 'polypeptide(L)'
;MSRDVYSPGRRVASTRFPCAASGVIRAALLLLLALITACGGNGDDPESRVRAARILPDSGASVGQALAGYAYFSNPVWETYVDGERRTMVRFVAEYDVARGTAQCPSVGAEVKPAARVFVSLVFAVQGDGAVTLAETIIEAFSATGYSAKYLADQTTAARIAAGQPCVACMALFLPASL
;
A
#
# COMPACT_ATOMS: atom_id res chain seq x y z
N MET A 1 -49.95 63.07 -59.63
CA MET A 1 -48.87 62.25 -60.24
C MET A 1 -47.94 61.75 -59.14
N SER A 2 -47.65 60.44 -59.14
CA SER A 2 -46.75 59.65 -58.27
C SER A 2 -47.54 58.57 -57.53
N ARG A 3 -47.80 57.42 -58.17
CA ARG A 3 -46.96 56.21 -58.30
C ARG A 3 -46.84 55.43 -56.99
N ASP A 4 -47.63 54.35 -56.96
CA ASP A 4 -47.47 53.17 -56.11
C ASP A 4 -46.05 52.60 -56.16
N VAL A 5 -45.55 52.16 -55.01
CA VAL A 5 -44.53 51.11 -54.94
C VAL A 5 -44.98 50.10 -53.87
N TYR A 6 -45.19 48.88 -54.33
CA TYR A 6 -45.54 47.69 -53.57
C TYR A 6 -44.28 46.92 -53.15
N SER A 7 -44.47 46.01 -52.18
CA SER A 7 -43.72 44.75 -51.93
C SER A 7 -42.70 44.73 -50.74
N PRO A 8 -42.37 43.55 -50.17
CA PRO A 8 -43.13 42.94 -49.07
C PRO A 8 -42.26 42.39 -47.91
N GLY A 9 -42.92 42.04 -46.79
CA GLY A 9 -42.66 40.83 -45.99
C GLY A 9 -41.28 40.59 -45.35
N ARG A 10 -41.25 40.58 -44.01
CA ARG A 10 -40.43 39.61 -43.26
C ARG A 10 -41.04 39.32 -41.88
N ARG A 11 -41.56 38.09 -41.73
CA ARG A 11 -41.80 37.45 -40.43
C ARG A 11 -40.46 36.91 -39.94
N VAL A 12 -40.11 37.14 -38.68
CA VAL A 12 -39.07 36.38 -37.98
C VAL A 12 -39.72 35.74 -36.76
N ALA A 13 -39.49 34.42 -36.68
CA ALA A 13 -40.11 33.49 -35.78
C ALA A 13 -39.70 33.70 -34.31
N SER A 14 -40.65 33.51 -33.41
CA SER A 14 -40.37 33.30 -31.99
C SER A 14 -39.94 31.85 -31.77
N THR A 15 -38.75 31.62 -31.25
CA THR A 15 -38.36 30.32 -30.70
C THR A 15 -38.47 30.37 -29.17
N ARG A 16 -39.54 29.76 -28.66
CA ARG A 16 -39.65 29.32 -27.27
C ARG A 16 -38.83 28.04 -27.14
N PHE A 17 -37.82 28.03 -26.27
CA PHE A 17 -37.13 26.80 -25.84
C PHE A 17 -37.87 26.22 -24.63
N PRO A 18 -38.43 24.99 -24.68
CA PRO A 18 -38.97 24.34 -23.50
C PRO A 18 -37.89 23.57 -22.74
N CYS A 19 -37.85 23.85 -21.44
CA CYS A 19 -37.52 22.96 -20.32
C CYS A 19 -37.55 21.45 -20.64
N ALA A 20 -36.39 20.80 -20.76
CA ALA A 20 -36.31 19.33 -20.64
C ALA A 20 -34.91 18.80 -20.26
N ALA A 21 -34.07 19.58 -19.55
CA ALA A 21 -32.70 19.17 -19.24
C ALA A 21 -32.33 19.17 -17.74
N SER A 22 -33.23 19.54 -16.83
CA SER A 22 -32.87 19.74 -15.41
C SER A 22 -32.86 18.47 -14.53
N GLY A 23 -33.47 17.37 -14.97
CA GLY A 23 -33.56 16.14 -14.16
C GLY A 23 -32.29 15.29 -14.22
N VAL A 24 -31.77 15.07 -15.43
CA VAL A 24 -30.56 14.24 -15.65
C VAL A 24 -29.32 14.92 -15.10
N ILE A 25 -29.24 16.25 -15.19
CA ILE A 25 -28.13 17.02 -14.63
C ILE A 25 -28.11 16.91 -13.10
N ARG A 26 -29.26 16.95 -12.41
CA ARG A 26 -29.32 16.77 -10.95
C ARG A 26 -28.91 15.37 -10.50
N ALA A 27 -29.34 14.33 -11.21
CA ALA A 27 -28.96 12.95 -10.89
C ALA A 27 -27.47 12.70 -11.15
N ALA A 28 -26.94 13.22 -12.26
CA ALA A 28 -25.51 13.16 -12.58
C ALA A 28 -24.66 13.95 -11.56
N LEU A 29 -25.11 15.14 -11.14
CA LEU A 29 -24.42 15.94 -10.13
C LEU A 29 -24.39 15.23 -8.77
N LEU A 30 -25.49 14.58 -8.35
CA LEU A 30 -25.55 13.81 -7.11
C LEU A 30 -24.67 12.55 -7.16
N LEU A 31 -24.59 11.88 -8.31
CA LEU A 31 -23.67 10.75 -8.51
C LEU A 31 -22.21 11.20 -8.49
N LEU A 32 -21.89 12.33 -9.11
CA LEU A 32 -20.56 12.95 -9.07
C LEU A 32 -20.17 13.41 -7.66
N LEU A 33 -21.09 14.02 -6.91
CA LEU A 33 -20.86 14.39 -5.50
C LEU A 33 -20.65 13.17 -4.60
N ALA A 34 -21.38 12.06 -4.85
CA ALA A 34 -21.18 10.79 -4.14
C ALA A 34 -19.86 10.07 -4.50
N LEU A 35 -19.37 10.26 -5.72
CA LEU A 35 -18.04 9.77 -6.15
C LEU A 35 -16.90 10.61 -5.56
N ILE A 36 -17.11 11.91 -5.37
CA ILE A 36 -16.11 12.80 -4.76
C ILE A 36 -16.01 12.57 -3.24
N THR A 37 -17.11 12.23 -2.55
CA THR A 37 -17.06 11.87 -1.11
C THR A 37 -16.43 10.50 -0.84
N ALA A 38 -16.32 9.62 -1.85
CA ALA A 38 -15.59 8.35 -1.72
C ALA A 38 -14.07 8.51 -1.81
N CYS A 39 -13.56 9.65 -2.30
CA CYS A 39 -12.12 9.96 -2.38
C CYS A 39 -11.68 11.10 -1.44
N GLY A 40 -12.57 11.59 -0.57
CA GLY A 40 -12.39 12.81 0.22
C GLY A 40 -12.50 12.61 1.73
N GLY A 41 -12.02 11.48 2.25
CA GLY A 41 -11.91 11.27 3.70
C GLY A 41 -10.76 12.09 4.27
N ASN A 42 -11.08 13.19 4.95
CA ASN A 42 -10.16 14.06 5.69
C ASN A 42 -9.61 13.39 6.98
N GLY A 43 -9.24 12.11 6.91
CA GLY A 43 -8.68 11.32 8.00
C GLY A 43 -7.34 10.75 7.57
N ASP A 44 -6.33 10.90 8.42
CA ASP A 44 -4.92 10.59 8.14
C ASP A 44 -4.72 9.40 7.19
N ASP A 45 -3.90 9.64 6.15
CA ASP A 45 -3.39 8.61 5.24
C ASP A 45 -3.05 7.31 6.01
N PRO A 46 -3.62 6.15 5.65
CA PRO A 46 -3.45 4.91 6.41
C PRO A 46 -1.98 4.55 6.63
N GLU A 47 -1.12 4.81 5.65
CA GLU A 47 0.31 4.63 5.77
C GLU A 47 0.90 5.54 6.87
N SER A 48 0.58 6.84 6.84
CA SER A 48 0.97 7.79 7.88
C SER A 48 0.54 7.35 9.28
N ARG A 49 -0.66 6.81 9.42
CA ARG A 49 -1.17 6.25 10.68
C ARG A 49 -0.36 5.04 11.15
N VAL A 50 -0.03 4.12 10.25
CA VAL A 50 0.83 2.97 10.57
C VAL A 50 2.24 3.41 10.94
N ARG A 51 2.83 4.36 10.22
CA ARG A 51 4.16 4.91 10.53
C ARG A 51 4.22 5.57 11.91
N ALA A 52 3.13 6.19 12.35
CA ALA A 52 3.01 6.83 13.66
C ALA A 52 2.69 5.83 14.79
N ALA A 53 2.15 4.65 14.48
CA ALA A 53 1.84 3.61 15.45
C ALA A 53 3.10 3.08 16.15
N ARG A 54 2.92 2.40 17.29
CA ARG A 54 4.01 1.73 18.01
C ARG A 54 4.26 0.34 17.44
N ILE A 55 5.54 0.00 17.22
CA ILE A 55 5.92 -1.34 16.72
C ILE A 55 5.71 -2.42 17.80
N LEU A 56 5.94 -2.05 19.06
CA LEU A 56 5.52 -2.78 20.25
C LEU A 56 4.90 -1.80 21.25
N PRO A 57 3.91 -2.22 22.06
CA PRO A 57 3.25 -1.34 23.04
C PRO A 57 4.22 -0.60 23.96
N ASP A 58 5.29 -1.26 24.41
CA ASP A 58 6.28 -0.71 25.35
C ASP A 58 7.50 -0.08 24.65
N SER A 59 7.57 -0.13 23.32
CA SER A 59 8.68 0.49 22.59
C SER A 59 8.52 2.00 22.50
N GLY A 60 9.61 2.73 22.76
CA GLY A 60 9.65 4.19 22.58
C GLY A 60 9.62 4.64 21.10
N ALA A 61 9.86 3.73 20.16
CA ALA A 61 9.93 4.00 18.72
C ALA A 61 8.58 3.80 18.03
N SER A 62 8.26 4.63 17.05
CA SER A 62 7.17 4.33 16.11
C SER A 62 7.59 3.27 15.10
N VAL A 63 6.63 2.65 14.41
CA VAL A 63 6.90 1.71 13.31
C VAL A 63 7.76 2.38 12.24
N GLY A 64 7.40 3.61 11.84
CA GLY A 64 8.15 4.36 10.85
C GLY A 64 9.61 4.61 11.28
N GLN A 65 9.83 4.97 12.53
CA GLN A 65 11.17 5.19 13.08
C GLN A 65 11.98 3.89 13.15
N ALA A 66 11.37 2.82 13.66
CA ALA A 66 12.02 1.52 13.79
C ALA A 66 12.44 0.96 12.42
N LEU A 67 11.56 1.00 11.42
CA LEU A 67 11.84 0.47 10.08
C LEU A 67 12.83 1.33 9.30
N ALA A 68 12.74 2.66 9.41
CA ALA A 68 13.69 3.56 8.73
C ALA A 68 15.09 3.48 9.32
N GLY A 69 15.22 3.22 10.63
CA GLY A 69 16.51 3.08 11.31
C GLY A 69 17.10 1.67 11.27
N TYR A 70 16.38 0.68 10.72
CA TYR A 70 16.79 -0.72 10.80
C TYR A 70 17.87 -1.06 9.77
N ALA A 71 19.09 -1.31 10.25
CA ALA A 71 20.30 -1.42 9.43
C ALA A 71 20.35 -2.62 8.45
N TYR A 72 19.40 -3.55 8.53
CA TYR A 72 19.33 -4.71 7.64
C TYR A 72 18.39 -4.49 6.45
N PHE A 73 17.63 -3.39 6.41
CA PHE A 73 16.72 -3.11 5.31
C PHE A 73 17.30 -2.14 4.29
N SER A 74 16.95 -2.40 3.04
CA SER A 74 17.22 -1.57 1.88
C SER A 74 15.99 -1.54 0.98
N ASN A 75 15.88 -0.51 0.14
CA ASN A 75 14.80 -0.35 -0.84
C ASN A 75 13.38 -0.50 -0.23
N PRO A 76 13.04 0.27 0.83
CA PRO A 76 11.74 0.16 1.46
C PRO A 76 10.62 0.66 0.53
N VAL A 77 9.53 -0.10 0.47
CA VAL A 77 8.30 0.23 -0.26
C VAL A 77 7.12 0.14 0.70
N TRP A 78 6.21 1.09 0.57
CA TRP A 78 4.96 1.14 1.33
C TRP A 78 3.78 1.14 0.39
N GLU A 79 2.77 0.35 0.70
CA GLU A 79 1.58 0.20 -0.13
C GLU A 79 0.34 0.08 0.74
N THR A 80 -0.70 0.84 0.40
CA THR A 80 -2.01 0.74 1.04
C THR A 80 -2.98 0.01 0.11
N TYR A 81 -3.72 -0.95 0.65
CA TYR A 81 -4.74 -1.70 -0.10
C TYR A 81 -5.91 -2.11 0.79
N VAL A 82 -6.97 -2.63 0.17
CA VAL A 82 -8.11 -3.20 0.88
C VAL A 82 -8.09 -4.71 0.66
N ASP A 83 -8.19 -5.49 1.74
CA ASP A 83 -8.18 -6.96 1.65
C ASP A 83 -9.56 -7.53 1.28
N GLY A 84 -9.63 -8.86 1.14
CA GLY A 84 -10.88 -9.57 0.81
C GLY A 84 -11.98 -9.42 1.86
N GLU A 85 -11.63 -9.04 3.09
CA GLU A 85 -12.55 -8.78 4.21
C GLU A 85 -12.95 -7.30 4.31
N ARG A 86 -12.54 -6.48 3.33
CA ARG A 86 -12.75 -5.03 3.30
C ARG A 86 -12.06 -4.25 4.42
N ARG A 87 -10.94 -4.77 4.94
CA ARG A 87 -10.09 -4.05 5.89
C ARG A 87 -9.06 -3.22 5.15
N THR A 88 -8.77 -2.04 5.67
CA THR A 88 -7.65 -1.23 5.19
C THR A 88 -6.35 -1.83 5.69
N MET A 89 -5.48 -2.19 4.76
CA MET A 89 -4.18 -2.79 5.01
C MET A 89 -3.07 -1.86 4.53
N VAL A 90 -1.97 -1.84 5.28
CA VAL A 90 -0.72 -1.19 4.87
C VAL A 90 0.38 -2.23 4.89
N ARG A 91 1.05 -2.42 3.76
CA ARG A 91 2.18 -3.30 3.62
C ARG A 91 3.46 -2.49 3.51
N PHE A 92 4.41 -2.80 4.37
CA PHE A 92 5.81 -2.44 4.19
C PHE A 92 6.53 -3.64 3.58
N VAL A 93 7.37 -3.41 2.56
CA VAL A 93 8.29 -4.39 2.00
C VAL A 93 9.69 -3.79 1.95
N ALA A 94 10.71 -4.56 2.34
CA ALA A 94 12.09 -4.17 2.13
C ALA A 94 12.96 -5.38 1.77
N GLU A 95 14.04 -5.12 1.05
CA GLU A 95 15.08 -6.11 0.82
C GLU A 95 16.00 -6.21 2.04
N TYR A 96 16.21 -7.43 2.51
CA TYR A 96 17.03 -7.75 3.66
C TYR A 96 18.47 -8.03 3.25
N ASP A 97 19.42 -7.45 3.98
CA ASP A 97 20.86 -7.66 3.79
C ASP A 97 21.26 -9.09 4.18
N VAL A 98 21.27 -9.98 3.18
CA VAL A 98 21.62 -11.40 3.35
C VAL A 98 23.06 -11.54 3.85
N ALA A 99 24.00 -10.74 3.37
CA ALA A 99 25.40 -10.84 3.78
C ALA A 99 25.56 -10.53 5.27
N ARG A 100 24.96 -9.42 5.73
CA ARG A 100 24.97 -9.05 7.16
C ARG A 100 24.21 -10.06 8.03
N GLY A 101 23.09 -10.59 7.53
CA GLY A 101 22.32 -11.60 8.25
C GLY A 101 23.07 -12.93 8.40
N THR A 102 23.66 -13.43 7.30
CA THR A 102 24.39 -14.71 7.29
C THR A 102 25.66 -14.67 8.12
N ALA A 103 26.30 -13.51 8.27
CA ALA A 103 27.44 -13.33 9.16
C ALA A 103 27.14 -13.64 10.65
N GLN A 104 25.85 -13.64 11.04
CA GLN A 104 25.40 -13.96 12.40
C GLN A 104 24.93 -15.42 12.53
N CYS A 105 25.01 -16.20 11.46
CA CYS A 105 24.53 -17.57 11.43
C CYS A 105 25.65 -18.59 11.61
N PRO A 106 25.34 -19.77 12.17
CA PRO A 106 26.31 -20.86 12.20
C PRO A 106 26.71 -21.27 10.78
N SER A 107 27.92 -21.80 10.64
CA SER A 107 28.38 -22.37 9.37
C SER A 107 27.45 -23.50 8.93
N VAL A 108 27.11 -23.51 7.65
CA VAL A 108 26.25 -24.52 7.02
C VAL A 108 27.05 -25.40 6.06
N GLY A 109 26.57 -26.62 5.82
CA GLY A 109 27.19 -27.56 4.89
C GLY A 109 27.08 -27.12 3.42
N ALA A 110 27.76 -27.85 2.53
CA ALA A 110 27.85 -27.50 1.10
C ALA A 110 26.52 -27.61 0.33
N GLU A 111 25.54 -28.35 0.86
CA GLU A 111 24.22 -28.60 0.25
C GLU A 111 23.32 -27.36 0.21
N VAL A 112 23.61 -26.36 1.04
CA VAL A 112 22.87 -25.10 1.08
C VAL A 112 23.81 -23.93 0.78
N LYS A 113 23.24 -22.88 0.19
CA LYS A 113 23.93 -21.62 -0.12
C LYS A 113 23.15 -20.44 0.44
N PRO A 114 23.82 -19.32 0.74
CA PRO A 114 23.11 -18.08 1.04
C PRO A 114 22.06 -17.79 -0.03
N ALA A 115 20.88 -17.35 0.39
CA ALA A 115 19.86 -16.82 -0.51
C ALA A 115 20.48 -15.69 -1.34
N ALA A 116 20.14 -15.61 -2.63
CA ALA A 116 20.56 -14.52 -3.48
C ALA A 116 19.87 -13.21 -3.07
N ARG A 117 18.59 -13.28 -2.70
CA ARG A 117 17.79 -12.15 -2.23
C ARG A 117 16.82 -12.61 -1.17
N VAL A 118 16.53 -11.75 -0.21
CA VAL A 118 15.50 -11.96 0.80
C VAL A 118 14.67 -10.69 0.93
N PHE A 119 13.36 -10.83 0.93
CA PHE A 119 12.43 -9.73 1.17
C PHE A 119 11.65 -9.99 2.45
N VAL A 120 11.47 -8.94 3.24
CA VAL A 120 10.64 -8.96 4.44
C VAL A 120 9.46 -8.05 4.20
N SER A 121 8.26 -8.61 4.35
CA SER A 121 7.01 -7.85 4.33
C SER A 121 6.37 -7.83 5.71
N LEU A 122 5.96 -6.64 6.15
CA LEU A 122 5.15 -6.43 7.35
C LEU A 122 3.80 -5.87 6.92
N VAL A 123 2.74 -6.57 7.27
CA VAL A 123 1.38 -6.20 6.89
C VAL A 123 0.63 -5.76 8.13
N PHE A 124 0.15 -4.53 8.11
CA PHE A 124 -0.58 -3.90 9.19
C PHE A 124 -2.05 -3.73 8.79
N ALA A 125 -2.96 -4.08 9.69
CA ALA A 125 -4.37 -3.75 9.56
C ALA A 125 -4.65 -2.43 10.28
N VAL A 126 -5.40 -1.54 9.64
CA VAL A 126 -5.94 -0.32 10.24
C VAL A 126 -7.42 -0.56 10.52
N GLN A 127 -7.80 -0.55 11.79
CA GLN A 127 -9.16 -0.76 12.25
C GLN A 127 -10.02 0.50 12.10
N GLY A 128 -11.34 0.35 12.17
CA GLY A 128 -12.29 1.46 11.98
C GLY A 128 -12.19 2.56 13.05
N ASP A 129 -11.67 2.24 14.23
CA ASP A 129 -11.34 3.20 15.30
C ASP A 129 -9.95 3.84 15.13
N GLY A 130 -9.22 3.45 14.08
CA GLY A 130 -7.86 3.90 13.81
C GLY A 130 -6.77 3.12 14.54
N ALA A 131 -7.09 2.04 15.27
CA ALA A 131 -6.10 1.17 15.87
C ALA A 131 -5.29 0.44 14.78
N VAL A 132 -3.99 0.25 15.03
CA VAL A 132 -3.07 -0.44 14.11
C VAL A 132 -2.60 -1.74 14.74
N THR A 133 -2.71 -2.83 14.00
CA THR A 133 -2.24 -4.16 14.42
C THR A 133 -1.38 -4.78 13.34
N LEU A 134 -0.23 -5.37 13.72
CA LEU A 134 0.55 -6.20 12.81
C LEU A 134 -0.23 -7.50 12.54
N ALA A 135 -0.70 -7.66 11.32
CA ALA A 135 -1.53 -8.78 10.88
C ALA A 135 -0.67 -9.95 10.37
N GLU A 136 0.39 -9.66 9.62
CA GLU A 136 1.24 -10.70 9.03
C GLU A 136 2.70 -10.23 8.93
N THR A 137 3.63 -11.17 9.07
CA THR A 137 5.03 -10.99 8.67
C THR A 137 5.43 -12.11 7.74
N ILE A 138 5.92 -11.73 6.56
CA ILE A 138 6.31 -12.65 5.51
C ILE A 138 7.80 -12.46 5.22
N ILE A 139 8.52 -13.56 5.10
CA ILE A 139 9.89 -13.58 4.60
C ILE A 139 9.91 -14.41 3.33
N GLU A 140 10.35 -13.83 2.22
CA GLU A 140 10.49 -14.51 0.94
C GLU A 140 11.97 -14.54 0.56
N ALA A 141 12.50 -15.74 0.42
CA ALA A 141 13.89 -15.99 0.09
C ALA A 141 13.99 -16.59 -1.32
N PHE A 142 14.95 -16.09 -2.10
CA PHE A 142 15.17 -16.49 -3.48
C PHE A 142 16.61 -16.94 -3.66
N SER A 143 16.82 -18.10 -4.26
CA SER A 143 18.14 -18.61 -4.64
C SER A 143 18.58 -18.06 -6.00
N ALA A 144 19.86 -18.15 -6.31
CA ALA A 144 20.38 -17.81 -7.64
C ALA A 144 19.94 -18.80 -8.73
N THR A 145 19.48 -20.01 -8.36
CA THR A 145 19.07 -21.07 -9.28
C THR A 145 17.57 -21.09 -9.56
N GLY A 146 16.80 -20.15 -8.97
CA GLY A 146 15.37 -20.02 -9.19
C GLY A 146 14.48 -20.73 -8.15
N TYR A 147 15.06 -21.47 -7.20
CA TYR A 147 14.32 -21.92 -6.01
C TYR A 147 13.88 -20.71 -5.17
N SER A 148 12.67 -20.77 -4.62
CA SER A 148 12.17 -19.78 -3.66
C SER A 148 11.44 -20.46 -2.50
N ALA A 149 11.46 -19.81 -1.34
CA ALA A 149 10.74 -20.25 -0.16
C ALA A 149 10.08 -19.06 0.53
N LYS A 150 8.86 -19.27 1.03
CA LYS A 150 8.10 -18.31 1.83
C LYS A 150 7.99 -18.82 3.25
N TYR A 151 8.33 -17.97 4.21
CA TYR A 151 8.26 -18.26 5.63
C TYR A 151 7.31 -17.26 6.29
N LEU A 152 6.34 -17.78 7.03
CA LEU A 152 5.53 -16.96 7.93
C LEU A 152 6.32 -16.77 9.22
N ALA A 153 6.58 -15.53 9.57
CA ALA A 153 7.30 -15.20 10.78
C ALA A 153 6.32 -14.74 11.86
N ASP A 154 6.65 -15.03 13.11
CA ASP A 154 5.83 -14.63 14.25
C ASP A 154 6.13 -13.18 14.67
N GLN A 155 5.41 -12.74 15.72
CA GLN A 155 5.54 -11.40 16.29
C GLN A 155 6.95 -11.10 16.87
N THR A 156 7.83 -12.10 17.05
CA THR A 156 9.20 -11.85 17.50
C THR A 156 10.01 -11.08 16.46
N THR A 157 9.60 -11.10 15.19
CA THR A 157 10.21 -10.32 14.12
C THR A 157 10.14 -8.82 14.40
N ALA A 158 8.98 -8.33 14.80
CA ALA A 158 8.78 -6.92 15.15
C ALA A 158 9.62 -6.52 16.38
N ALA A 159 9.73 -7.41 17.36
CA ALA A 159 10.56 -7.18 18.54
C ALA A 159 12.06 -7.12 18.20
N ARG A 160 12.54 -8.01 17.32
CA ARG A 160 13.93 -7.99 16.83
C ARG A 160 14.24 -6.72 16.05
N ILE A 161 13.32 -6.28 15.19
CA ILE A 161 13.44 -5.02 14.45
C ILE A 161 13.51 -3.84 15.43
N ALA A 162 12.60 -3.77 16.40
CA ALA A 162 12.59 -2.72 17.41
C ALA A 162 13.88 -2.69 18.25
N ALA A 163 14.49 -3.86 18.49
CA ALA A 163 15.76 -4.01 19.18
C ALA A 163 17.00 -3.82 18.28
N GLY A 164 16.83 -3.58 16.97
CA GLY A 164 17.93 -3.47 16.01
C GLY A 164 18.69 -4.79 15.76
N GLN A 165 18.09 -5.93 16.10
CA GLN A 165 18.66 -7.27 15.97
C GLN A 165 18.26 -7.94 14.65
N PRO A 166 19.06 -8.89 14.12
CA PRO A 166 18.66 -9.72 12.98
C PRO A 166 17.26 -10.32 13.17
N CYS A 167 16.37 -10.01 12.23
CA CYS A 167 14.97 -10.39 12.30
C CYS A 167 14.62 -11.60 11.44
N VAL A 168 15.48 -11.96 10.47
CA VAL A 168 15.32 -13.15 9.63
C VAL A 168 16.06 -14.32 10.26
N ALA A 169 15.37 -15.44 10.44
CA ALA A 169 15.98 -16.66 10.96
C ALA A 169 17.01 -17.24 9.97
N CYS A 170 18.09 -17.83 10.48
CA CYS A 170 19.16 -18.39 9.64
C CYS A 170 18.64 -19.40 8.59
N MET A 171 17.63 -20.21 8.92
CA MET A 171 17.04 -21.16 7.97
C MET A 171 16.41 -20.50 6.72
N ALA A 172 15.99 -19.24 6.82
CA ALA A 172 15.45 -18.48 5.69
C ALA A 172 16.55 -17.74 4.90
N LEU A 173 17.79 -17.72 5.41
CA LEU A 173 18.94 -17.12 4.74
C LEU A 173 19.76 -18.14 3.95
N PHE A 174 19.53 -19.44 4.12
CA PHE A 174 20.22 -20.49 3.39
C PHE A 174 19.20 -21.38 2.67
N LEU A 175 19.36 -21.51 1.36
CA LEU A 175 18.47 -22.28 0.48
C LEU A 175 19.26 -23.43 -0.18
N PRO A 176 18.58 -24.48 -0.68
CA PRO A 176 19.23 -25.56 -1.42
C PRO A 176 20.10 -25.03 -2.57
N ALA A 177 21.29 -25.60 -2.73
CA ALA A 177 22.23 -25.22 -3.79
C ALA A 177 21.75 -25.66 -5.20
N SER A 178 20.90 -26.69 -5.26
CA SER A 178 20.33 -27.26 -6.47
C SER A 178 18.86 -27.61 -6.26
N LEU A 179 18.08 -27.53 -7.35
CA LEU A 179 16.71 -28.04 -7.43
C LEU A 179 16.69 -29.56 -7.58
#